data_AF-A0AAG5CZ70-F1
#
_entry.id   AF-A0AAG5CZ70-F1
#
_cell.length_a   1.000
_cell.length_b   1.000
_cell.length_c   1.000
_cell.angle_alpha   90.00
_cell.angle_beta   90.00
_cell.angle_gamma   90.00
#
_symmetry.space_group_name_H-M   'P 1'
#
loop_
_entity.id
_entity.type
_entity.pdbx_description
1 polymer ?
#
loop_
_entity_poly.entity_id
_entity_poly.type
_entity_poly.pdbx_seq_one_letter_code
_entity_poly.pdbx_strand_id
1 'polypeptide(L)'
;MHKHSYLRNIWNIMDFFVVVTGFITLFPQKGPEVDLRTLRAIRVLRPLKLVSGIPSLQVVLKSIIKAMAPLLQIGLLVLFAIVIFAIIGLEFYSGALHRSCYSLEDISQIVKEGEFPTPCNADNDTIAPTGAYVCNSSDSTCIEQWEGPNFGITSFDNIGFAMLTVFQCITMEGWTAILYWTNDALGSTFNWIYFVPLIVLGSFFMLNLVLGVLSGEFAKEREKVENRQEFLKLRRQQQLEKELNGYVEWICKAEEVILAEERTTEEERLHIMEARRRAAAKRKKLKNLGKSKSTDTEEDDPDDDCGDDGYLKAKVKTQGKCKGFWRAEKRFRFW
;
A
#
# COMPACT_ATOMS: atom_id res chain seq x y z
N MET A 1 -33.68 -4.09 9.58
CA MET A 1 -32.56 -3.97 10.54
C MET A 1 -32.18 -2.49 10.70
N HIS A 2 -31.95 -2.01 11.93
CA HIS A 2 -31.66 -0.59 12.22
C HIS A 2 -30.24 -0.18 11.76
N LYS A 3 -30.07 1.08 11.31
CA LYS A 3 -28.78 1.64 10.83
C LYS A 3 -27.68 1.73 11.89
N HIS A 4 -28.01 1.62 13.17
CA HIS A 4 -27.08 1.69 14.31
C HIS A 4 -26.96 0.37 15.09
N SER A 5 -27.22 -0.76 14.44
CA SER A 5 -27.03 -2.07 15.08
C SER A 5 -25.55 -2.35 15.39
N TYR A 6 -25.29 -2.78 16.62
CA TYR A 6 -23.97 -3.11 17.16
C TYR A 6 -23.18 -4.09 16.26
N LEU A 7 -23.83 -5.14 15.76
CA LEU A 7 -23.20 -6.19 14.93
C LEU A 7 -22.87 -5.76 13.49
N ARG A 8 -23.21 -4.54 13.06
CA ARG A 8 -22.83 -4.05 11.73
C ARG A 8 -21.43 -3.43 11.69
N ASN A 9 -20.84 -3.16 12.86
CA ASN A 9 -19.50 -2.61 12.97
C ASN A 9 -18.48 -3.73 13.17
N ILE A 10 -17.52 -3.87 12.25
CA ILE A 10 -16.45 -4.89 12.30
C ILE A 10 -15.67 -4.86 13.62
N TRP A 11 -15.46 -3.65 14.17
CA TRP A 11 -14.76 -3.48 15.44
C TRP A 11 -15.57 -3.99 16.64
N ASN A 12 -16.90 -3.84 16.60
CA ASN A 12 -17.79 -4.35 17.63
C ASN A 12 -17.95 -5.86 17.54
N ILE A 13 -17.88 -6.44 16.33
CA ILE A 13 -17.84 -7.90 16.14
C ILE A 13 -16.56 -8.49 16.75
N MET A 14 -15.41 -7.85 16.52
CA MET A 14 -14.14 -8.25 17.14
C MET A 14 -14.23 -8.17 18.68
N ASP A 15 -14.77 -7.07 19.21
CA ASP A 15 -14.94 -6.90 20.66
C ASP A 15 -15.87 -7.97 21.26
N PHE A 16 -16.99 -8.25 20.60
CA PHE A 16 -17.91 -9.32 20.97
C PHE A 16 -17.21 -10.69 21.01
N PHE A 17 -16.42 -11.03 19.99
CA PHE A 17 -15.68 -12.29 19.94
C PHE A 17 -14.70 -12.43 21.12
N VAL A 18 -13.96 -11.36 21.45
CA VAL A 18 -13.01 -11.37 22.57
C VAL A 18 -13.73 -11.49 23.92
N VAL A 19 -14.91 -10.87 24.07
CA VAL A 19 -15.74 -11.00 25.29
C VAL A 19 -16.31 -12.41 25.43
N VAL A 20 -16.88 -12.97 24.36
CA VAL A 20 -17.47 -14.32 24.34
C VAL A 20 -16.42 -15.37 24.66
N THR A 21 -15.25 -15.32 23.99
CA THR A 21 -14.15 -16.26 24.25
C THR A 21 -13.58 -16.10 25.66
N GLY A 22 -13.56 -14.88 26.22
CA GLY A 22 -13.24 -14.64 27.62
C GLY A 22 -14.23 -15.28 28.60
N PHE A 23 -15.53 -15.13 28.34
CA PHE A 23 -16.61 -15.68 29.17
C PHE A 23 -16.65 -17.22 29.13
N ILE A 24 -16.42 -17.82 27.96
CA ILE A 24 -16.30 -19.27 27.80
C ILE A 24 -15.18 -19.84 28.68
N THR A 25 -14.08 -19.10 28.88
CA THR A 25 -12.99 -19.55 29.77
C THR A 25 -13.28 -19.46 31.27
N LEU A 26 -14.39 -18.83 31.68
CA LEU A 26 -14.82 -18.71 33.08
C LEU A 26 -15.82 -19.80 33.50
N PHE A 27 -16.46 -20.49 32.54
CA PHE A 27 -17.36 -21.58 32.86
C PHE A 27 -16.58 -22.80 33.39
N PRO A 28 -16.88 -23.29 34.61
CA PRO A 28 -16.24 -24.49 35.14
C PRO A 28 -16.69 -25.71 34.33
N GLN A 29 -15.72 -26.50 33.86
CA GLN A 29 -15.97 -27.70 33.07
C GLN A 29 -16.69 -28.76 33.90
N LYS A 30 -17.97 -28.97 33.63
CA LYS A 30 -18.67 -30.21 33.99
C LYS A 30 -18.71 -31.10 32.74
N GLY A 31 -17.60 -31.79 32.44
CA GLY A 31 -17.54 -32.75 31.33
C GLY A 31 -16.12 -33.25 31.04
N PRO A 32 -15.95 -34.44 30.43
CA PRO A 32 -14.66 -35.05 30.20
C PRO A 32 -13.92 -34.40 29.01
N GLU A 33 -12.65 -34.06 29.20
CA GLU A 33 -11.57 -33.92 28.20
C GLU A 33 -11.67 -32.90 27.04
N VAL A 34 -12.38 -31.78 27.18
CA VAL A 34 -12.12 -30.63 26.28
C VAL A 34 -10.92 -29.84 26.77
N ASP A 35 -9.76 -29.93 26.11
CA ASP A 35 -8.55 -29.20 26.50
C ASP A 35 -8.67 -27.70 26.18
N LEU A 36 -9.20 -26.91 27.12
CA LEU A 36 -9.38 -25.45 26.96
C LEU A 36 -8.07 -24.66 26.98
N ARG A 37 -6.90 -25.32 26.96
CA ARG A 37 -5.58 -24.68 26.80
C ARG A 37 -5.53 -23.81 25.54
N THR A 38 -6.12 -24.27 24.44
CA THR A 38 -6.23 -23.51 23.18
C THR A 38 -7.11 -22.27 23.31
N LEU A 39 -8.20 -22.32 24.08
CA LEU A 39 -9.06 -21.16 24.34
C LEU A 39 -8.38 -20.10 25.22
N ARG A 40 -7.40 -20.50 26.05
CA ARG A 40 -6.57 -19.54 26.78
C ARG A 40 -5.63 -18.77 25.85
N ALA A 41 -5.19 -19.36 24.73
CA ALA A 41 -4.37 -18.68 23.73
C ALA A 41 -5.12 -17.51 23.04
N ILE A 42 -6.46 -17.60 22.91
CA ILE A 42 -7.29 -16.51 22.34
C ILE A 42 -7.16 -15.20 23.13
N ARG A 43 -6.72 -15.24 24.40
CA ARG A 43 -6.44 -14.04 25.19
C ARG A 43 -5.32 -13.18 24.57
N VAL A 44 -4.49 -13.73 23.67
CA VAL A 44 -3.50 -13.00 22.87
C VAL A 44 -4.15 -11.98 21.92
N LEU A 45 -5.44 -12.12 21.61
CA LEU A 45 -6.19 -11.16 20.80
C LEU A 45 -6.70 -9.95 21.60
N ARG A 46 -6.64 -9.98 22.94
CA ARG A 46 -7.10 -8.86 23.80
C ARG A 46 -6.42 -7.53 23.49
N PRO A 47 -5.11 -7.44 23.21
CA PRO A 47 -4.46 -6.20 22.77
C PRO A 47 -5.07 -5.60 21.50
N LEU A 48 -5.72 -6.39 20.62
CA LEU A 48 -6.41 -5.87 19.43
C LEU A 48 -7.61 -4.97 19.80
N LYS A 49 -8.15 -5.07 21.03
CA LYS A 49 -9.16 -4.10 21.51
C LYS A 49 -8.63 -2.67 21.54
N LEU A 50 -7.32 -2.46 21.68
CA LEU A 50 -6.72 -1.11 21.58
C LEU A 50 -7.00 -0.48 20.21
N VAL A 51 -7.03 -1.28 19.15
CA VAL A 51 -7.39 -0.81 17.80
C VAL A 51 -8.86 -0.38 17.76
N SER A 52 -9.77 -1.10 18.43
CA SER A 52 -11.18 -0.71 18.52
C SER A 52 -11.42 0.53 19.39
N GLY A 53 -10.59 0.75 20.43
CA GLY A 53 -10.71 1.89 21.32
C GLY A 53 -10.12 3.20 20.76
N ILE A 54 -9.08 3.10 19.91
CA ILE A 54 -8.38 4.27 19.37
C ILE A 54 -8.79 4.50 17.90
N PRO A 55 -9.57 5.54 17.59
CA PRO A 55 -10.09 5.77 16.24
C PRO A 55 -9.00 6.03 15.19
N SER A 56 -7.84 6.57 15.57
CA SER A 56 -6.72 6.76 14.64
C SER A 56 -6.13 5.44 14.12
N LEU A 57 -6.00 4.41 14.98
CA LEU A 57 -5.52 3.08 14.56
C LEU A 57 -6.51 2.39 13.61
N GLN A 58 -7.81 2.62 13.79
CA GLN A 58 -8.83 2.09 12.88
C GLN A 58 -8.68 2.63 11.46
N VAL A 59 -8.32 3.91 11.32
CA VAL A 59 -8.07 4.53 10.01
C VAL A 59 -6.85 3.88 9.35
N VAL A 60 -5.77 3.70 10.11
CA VAL A 60 -4.54 3.05 9.60
C VAL A 60 -4.80 1.62 9.14
N LEU A 61 -5.47 0.79 9.95
CA LEU A 61 -5.75 -0.60 9.59
C LEU A 61 -6.65 -0.70 8.34
N LYS A 62 -7.68 0.15 8.26
CA LYS A 62 -8.55 0.22 7.07
C LYS A 62 -7.76 0.58 5.80
N SER A 63 -6.80 1.49 5.91
CA SER A 63 -5.91 1.83 4.79
C SER A 63 -5.03 0.65 4.37
N ILE A 64 -4.48 -0.11 5.33
CA ILE A 64 -3.67 -1.31 5.04
C ILE A 64 -4.52 -2.38 4.35
N ILE A 65 -5.71 -2.70 4.89
CA ILE A 65 -6.60 -3.71 4.29
C ILE A 65 -7.00 -3.32 2.87
N LYS A 66 -7.27 -2.03 2.64
CA LYS A 66 -7.58 -1.52 1.30
C LYS A 66 -6.39 -1.64 0.33
N ALA A 67 -5.17 -1.44 0.81
CA ALA A 67 -3.94 -1.61 0.03
C ALA A 67 -3.61 -3.09 -0.25
N MET A 68 -4.08 -4.02 0.60
CA MET A 68 -3.86 -5.46 0.43
C MET A 68 -4.78 -6.08 -0.64
N ALA A 69 -5.97 -5.51 -0.87
CA ALA A 69 -6.91 -6.00 -1.87
C ALA A 69 -6.31 -6.19 -3.28
N PRO A 70 -5.57 -5.23 -3.88
CA PRO A 70 -4.92 -5.43 -5.17
C PRO A 70 -3.80 -6.48 -5.13
N LEU A 71 -3.11 -6.63 -3.99
CA LEU A 71 -2.08 -7.67 -3.82
C LEU A 71 -2.67 -9.09 -3.79
N LEU A 72 -3.95 -9.25 -3.46
CA LEU A 72 -4.61 -10.56 -3.44
C LEU A 72 -4.68 -11.18 -4.85
N GLN A 73 -4.93 -10.38 -5.89
CA GLN A 73 -4.96 -10.86 -7.27
C GLN A 73 -3.61 -11.41 -7.72
N ILE A 74 -2.53 -10.72 -7.33
CA ILE A 74 -1.17 -11.21 -7.51
C ILE A 74 -0.99 -12.50 -6.72
N GLY A 75 -1.30 -12.49 -5.43
CA GLY A 75 -1.17 -13.63 -4.53
C GLY A 75 -1.83 -14.90 -5.09
N LEU A 76 -2.94 -14.76 -5.80
CA LEU A 76 -3.60 -15.87 -6.47
C LEU A 76 -2.79 -16.42 -7.67
N LEU A 77 -2.17 -15.54 -8.47
CA LEU A 77 -1.25 -15.94 -9.52
C LEU A 77 -0.01 -16.66 -8.95
N VAL A 78 0.54 -16.15 -7.85
CA VAL A 78 1.64 -16.79 -7.10
C VAL A 78 1.25 -18.19 -6.67
N LEU A 79 0.10 -18.31 -6.02
CA LEU A 79 -0.40 -19.56 -5.49
C LEU A 79 -0.59 -20.58 -6.63
N PHE A 80 -1.10 -20.15 -7.78
CA PHE A 80 -1.25 -21.00 -8.94
C PHE A 80 0.11 -21.49 -9.48
N ALA A 81 1.12 -20.62 -9.55
CA ALA A 81 2.47 -21.01 -9.93
C ALA A 81 3.08 -22.01 -8.92
N ILE A 82 2.91 -21.79 -7.62
CA ILE A 82 3.34 -22.73 -6.55
C ILE A 82 2.69 -24.09 -6.76
N VAL A 83 1.39 -24.14 -7.04
CA VAL A 83 0.67 -25.41 -7.27
C VAL A 83 1.22 -26.14 -8.49
N ILE A 84 1.51 -25.45 -9.59
CA ILE A 84 2.09 -26.08 -10.79
C ILE A 84 3.44 -26.72 -10.46
N PHE A 85 4.36 -25.96 -9.85
CA PHE A 85 5.67 -26.50 -9.49
C PHE A 85 5.57 -27.60 -8.43
N ALA A 86 4.63 -27.51 -7.49
CA ALA A 86 4.40 -28.55 -6.48
C ALA A 86 3.92 -29.86 -7.09
N ILE A 87 3.02 -29.82 -8.08
CA ILE A 87 2.57 -31.03 -8.80
C ILE A 87 3.75 -31.64 -9.57
N ILE A 88 4.51 -30.81 -10.29
CA ILE A 88 5.69 -31.29 -11.04
C ILE A 88 6.71 -31.92 -10.08
N GLY A 89 7.02 -31.25 -8.96
CA GLY A 89 7.95 -31.76 -7.96
C GLY A 89 7.46 -33.04 -7.29
N LEU A 90 6.16 -33.15 -7.02
CA LEU A 90 5.55 -34.37 -6.46
C LEU A 90 5.74 -35.57 -7.41
N GLU A 91 5.49 -35.40 -8.71
CA GLU A 91 5.69 -36.47 -9.69
C GLU A 91 7.16 -36.91 -9.82
N PHE A 92 8.11 -35.99 -9.68
CA PHE A 92 9.54 -36.32 -9.79
C PHE A 92 10.18 -36.86 -8.51
N TYR A 93 9.75 -36.36 -7.34
CA TYR A 93 10.47 -36.54 -6.07
C TYR A 93 9.68 -37.28 -4.99
N SER A 94 8.46 -37.74 -5.29
CA SER A 94 7.64 -38.52 -4.34
C SER A 94 8.41 -39.75 -3.83
N GLY A 95 8.51 -39.87 -2.51
CA GLY A 95 9.16 -40.99 -1.82
C GLY A 95 10.70 -40.98 -1.85
N ALA A 96 11.33 -40.04 -2.56
CA ALA A 96 12.78 -40.05 -2.75
C ALA A 96 13.57 -39.72 -1.47
N LEU A 97 12.97 -39.00 -0.53
CA LEU A 97 13.66 -38.44 0.64
C LEU A 97 13.56 -39.30 1.92
N HIS A 98 13.09 -40.55 1.81
CA HIS A 98 12.91 -41.45 2.98
C HIS A 98 14.10 -42.38 3.26
N ARG A 99 15.17 -42.29 2.46
CA ARG A 99 16.35 -43.13 2.60
C ARG A 99 17.47 -42.37 3.28
N SER A 100 18.08 -42.96 4.30
CA SER A 100 19.28 -42.41 4.96
C SER A 100 20.21 -43.54 5.39
N CYS A 101 21.44 -43.21 5.78
CA CYS A 101 22.44 -44.19 6.20
C CYS A 101 22.23 -44.59 7.66
N TYR A 102 22.00 -45.87 7.90
CA TYR A 102 21.88 -46.45 9.23
C TYR A 102 23.12 -47.28 9.57
N SER A 103 23.48 -47.34 10.85
CA SER A 103 24.64 -48.11 11.28
C SER A 103 24.40 -49.62 11.15
N LEU A 104 25.44 -50.36 10.79
CA LEU A 104 25.42 -51.83 10.77
C LEU A 104 25.41 -52.45 12.18
N GLU A 105 25.87 -51.72 13.20
CA GLU A 105 25.87 -52.18 14.60
C GLU A 105 24.50 -52.01 15.26
N ASP A 106 23.82 -50.88 14.98
CA ASP A 106 22.47 -50.58 15.44
C ASP A 106 21.65 -49.91 14.33
N ILE A 107 20.72 -50.68 13.76
CA ILE A 107 19.85 -50.25 12.65
C ILE A 107 18.86 -49.15 13.10
N SER A 108 18.72 -48.89 14.40
CA SER A 108 17.89 -47.77 14.88
C SER A 108 18.62 -46.42 14.83
N GLN A 109 19.94 -46.42 14.67
CA GLN A 109 20.77 -45.22 14.72
C GLN A 109 21.13 -44.74 13.30
N ILE A 110 20.75 -43.50 12.99
CA ILE A 110 21.15 -42.82 11.75
C ILE A 110 22.58 -42.31 11.90
N VAL A 111 23.44 -42.69 10.95
CA VAL A 111 24.81 -42.17 10.81
C VAL A 111 24.71 -40.80 10.15
N LYS A 112 25.25 -39.78 10.81
CA LYS A 112 25.21 -38.40 10.32
C LYS A 112 26.56 -38.03 9.69
N GLU A 113 26.52 -37.53 8.46
CA GLU A 113 27.65 -36.79 7.90
C GLU A 113 27.52 -35.31 8.29
N GLY A 114 28.35 -34.86 9.24
CA GLY A 114 28.30 -33.49 9.76
C GLY A 114 27.22 -33.29 10.83
N GLU A 115 26.50 -32.16 10.77
CA GLU A 115 25.52 -31.78 11.80
C GLU A 115 24.13 -32.41 11.60
N PHE A 116 23.76 -32.77 10.37
CA PHE A 116 22.40 -33.21 10.01
C PHE A 116 22.43 -34.53 9.22
N PRO A 117 21.40 -35.38 9.36
CA PRO A 117 21.25 -36.57 8.51
C PRO A 117 20.94 -36.17 7.06
N THR A 118 21.55 -36.88 6.12
CA THR A 118 21.40 -36.66 4.68
C THR A 118 20.70 -37.85 4.01
N PRO A 119 20.00 -37.62 2.88
CA PRO A 119 19.46 -38.70 2.08
C PRO A 119 20.55 -39.55 1.42
N CYS A 120 20.27 -40.83 1.17
CA CYS A 120 21.16 -41.72 0.42
C CYS A 120 20.44 -42.39 -0.76
N ASN A 121 21.20 -42.83 -1.76
CA ASN A 121 20.67 -43.57 -2.92
C ASN A 121 20.99 -45.06 -2.86
N ALA A 122 22.26 -45.41 -2.61
CA ALA A 122 22.77 -46.78 -2.67
C ALA A 122 23.94 -47.01 -1.69
N ASP A 123 24.32 -48.28 -1.53
CA ASP A 123 25.45 -48.72 -0.69
C ASP A 123 26.78 -48.88 -1.46
N ASN A 124 26.72 -48.83 -2.79
CA ASN A 124 27.86 -49.02 -3.69
C ASN A 124 27.90 -47.93 -4.77
N ASP A 125 29.09 -47.38 -4.99
CA ASP A 125 29.35 -46.35 -6.02
C ASP A 125 29.04 -46.80 -7.46
N THR A 126 29.09 -48.11 -7.72
CA THR A 126 28.83 -48.66 -9.07
C THR A 126 27.35 -48.66 -9.45
N ILE A 127 26.45 -48.57 -8.47
CA ILE A 127 25.00 -48.59 -8.65
C ILE A 127 24.45 -47.16 -8.61
N ALA A 128 25.11 -46.28 -7.86
CA ALA A 128 24.65 -44.92 -7.65
C ALA A 128 24.76 -44.07 -8.93
N PRO A 129 23.73 -43.27 -9.27
CA PRO A 129 23.84 -42.28 -10.32
C PRO A 129 24.85 -41.19 -9.93
N THR A 130 25.39 -40.48 -10.94
CA THR A 130 26.44 -39.49 -10.72
C THR A 130 26.01 -38.36 -9.79
N GLY A 131 26.77 -38.19 -8.70
CA GLY A 131 26.52 -37.18 -7.68
C GLY A 131 25.36 -37.51 -6.73
N ALA A 132 24.92 -38.77 -6.65
CA ALA A 132 24.13 -39.27 -5.54
C ALA A 132 25.03 -39.65 -4.36
N TYR A 133 24.46 -39.64 -3.16
CA TYR A 133 25.18 -39.98 -1.94
C TYR A 133 25.16 -41.48 -1.69
N VAL A 134 26.33 -42.00 -1.34
CA VAL A 134 26.58 -43.43 -1.11
C VAL A 134 27.06 -43.60 0.33
N CYS A 135 26.39 -44.48 1.06
CA CYS A 135 26.77 -44.79 2.43
C CYS A 135 28.11 -45.52 2.49
N ASN A 136 28.91 -45.32 3.53
CA ASN A 136 30.13 -46.10 3.72
C ASN A 136 29.78 -47.57 3.98
N SER A 137 30.18 -48.46 3.07
CA SER A 137 29.84 -49.89 3.10
C SER A 137 30.41 -50.65 4.31
N SER A 138 31.40 -50.11 5.03
CA SER A 138 31.95 -50.76 6.24
C SER A 138 31.14 -50.52 7.50
N ASP A 139 30.46 -49.37 7.59
CA ASP A 139 29.89 -48.87 8.84
C ASP A 139 28.38 -48.66 8.75
N SER A 140 27.85 -48.48 7.52
CA SER A 140 26.48 -48.05 7.28
C SER A 140 25.84 -48.65 6.03
N THR A 141 24.51 -48.72 6.02
CA THR A 141 23.69 -49.16 4.88
C THR A 141 22.50 -48.22 4.69
N CYS A 142 22.09 -48.04 3.44
CA CYS A 142 21.06 -47.14 2.99
C CYS A 142 19.68 -47.81 3.11
N ILE A 143 18.86 -47.34 4.05
CA ILE A 143 17.56 -47.94 4.37
C ILE A 143 16.45 -46.89 4.28
N GLU A 144 15.30 -47.29 3.75
CA GLU A 144 14.07 -46.50 3.62
C GLU A 144 13.24 -46.50 4.92
N GLN A 145 13.82 -46.00 6.01
CA GLN A 145 13.16 -45.91 7.33
C GLN A 145 13.09 -44.46 7.86
N TRP A 146 13.66 -43.52 7.12
CA TRP A 146 13.78 -42.15 7.59
C TRP A 146 12.52 -41.34 7.31
N GLU A 147 12.06 -40.56 8.30
CA GLU A 147 10.92 -39.64 8.14
C GLU A 147 11.20 -38.56 7.07
N GLY A 148 12.48 -38.27 6.81
CA GLY A 148 12.94 -37.30 5.83
C GLY A 148 13.54 -36.04 6.46
N PRO A 149 14.09 -35.13 5.63
CA PRO A 149 14.77 -33.94 6.13
C PRO A 149 13.82 -33.02 6.91
N ASN A 150 14.36 -32.29 7.89
CA ASN A 150 13.60 -31.41 8.79
C ASN A 150 12.41 -32.10 9.48
N PHE A 151 12.60 -33.32 9.99
CA PHE A 151 11.55 -34.11 10.66
C PHE A 151 10.35 -34.37 9.74
N GLY A 152 10.60 -34.68 8.46
CA GLY A 152 9.59 -34.97 7.45
C GLY A 152 8.78 -33.77 6.94
N ILE A 153 9.13 -32.54 7.35
CA ILE A 153 8.45 -31.32 6.87
C ILE A 153 8.81 -31.04 5.41
N THR A 154 10.08 -31.22 5.05
CA THR A 154 10.54 -30.98 3.68
C THR A 154 10.46 -32.27 2.87
N SER A 155 9.29 -32.49 2.26
CA SER A 155 8.99 -33.67 1.45
C SER A 155 8.15 -33.32 0.21
N PHE A 156 8.10 -34.25 -0.74
CA PHE A 156 7.31 -34.14 -1.98
C PHE A 156 6.19 -35.19 -2.07
N ASP A 157 5.91 -35.92 -0.99
CA ASP A 157 5.00 -37.08 -1.02
C ASP A 157 3.52 -36.67 -1.06
N ASN A 158 3.21 -35.49 -0.54
CA ASN A 158 1.86 -34.93 -0.51
C ASN A 158 1.86 -33.53 -1.09
N ILE A 159 0.77 -33.16 -1.77
CA ILE A 159 0.64 -31.84 -2.38
C ILE A 159 0.82 -30.69 -1.37
N GLY A 160 0.38 -30.87 -0.12
CA GLY A 160 0.55 -29.88 0.95
C GLY A 160 2.01 -29.62 1.32
N PHE A 161 2.79 -30.70 1.52
CA PHE A 161 4.22 -30.58 1.83
C PHE A 161 5.02 -30.15 0.61
N ALA A 162 4.67 -30.61 -0.59
CA ALA A 162 5.26 -30.16 -1.86
C ALA A 162 5.04 -28.65 -2.09
N MET A 163 3.85 -28.13 -1.79
CA MET A 163 3.60 -26.69 -1.85
C MET A 163 4.42 -25.91 -0.82
N LEU A 164 4.62 -26.46 0.39
CA LEU A 164 5.43 -25.84 1.44
C LEU A 164 6.91 -25.79 1.06
N THR A 165 7.48 -26.88 0.55
CA THR A 165 8.86 -26.93 0.06
C THR A 165 9.08 -26.03 -1.14
N VAL A 166 8.14 -26.00 -2.10
CA VAL A 166 8.19 -25.06 -3.24
C VAL A 166 8.11 -23.61 -2.77
N PHE A 167 7.25 -23.31 -1.80
CA PHE A 167 7.16 -21.98 -1.20
C PHE A 167 8.48 -21.58 -0.53
N GLN A 168 9.09 -22.47 0.26
CA GLN A 168 10.41 -22.24 0.85
C GLN A 168 11.46 -21.94 -0.24
N CYS A 169 11.50 -22.75 -1.31
CA CYS A 169 12.40 -22.50 -2.45
C CYS A 169 12.20 -21.12 -3.10
N ILE A 170 10.95 -20.71 -3.32
CA ILE A 170 10.61 -19.41 -3.92
C ILE A 170 11.06 -18.23 -3.05
N THR A 171 11.02 -18.39 -1.73
CA THR A 171 11.51 -17.35 -0.80
C THR A 171 13.04 -17.21 -0.79
N MET A 172 13.77 -18.01 -1.57
CA MET A 172 15.24 -18.06 -1.63
C MET A 172 15.91 -18.42 -0.29
N GLU A 173 15.17 -19.05 0.63
CA GLU A 173 15.69 -19.50 1.92
C GLU A 173 15.78 -21.04 1.89
N GLY A 174 16.94 -21.61 2.25
CA GLY A 174 17.11 -23.07 2.31
C GLY A 174 16.99 -23.85 0.99
N TRP A 175 16.80 -23.19 -0.16
CA TRP A 175 16.54 -23.86 -1.44
C TRP A 175 17.71 -24.72 -1.95
N THR A 176 18.95 -24.32 -1.65
CA THR A 176 20.15 -25.10 -2.02
C THR A 176 20.24 -26.39 -1.23
N ALA A 177 19.81 -26.40 0.04
CA ALA A 177 19.77 -27.61 0.85
C ALA A 177 18.79 -28.63 0.26
N ILE A 178 17.61 -28.17 -0.17
CA ILE A 178 16.61 -29.02 -0.83
C ILE A 178 17.17 -29.60 -2.14
N LEU A 179 17.84 -28.76 -2.95
CA LEU A 179 18.52 -29.22 -4.16
C LEU A 179 19.56 -30.30 -3.84
N TYR A 180 20.42 -30.08 -2.83
CA TYR A 180 21.44 -31.05 -2.46
C TYR A 180 20.84 -32.35 -1.94
N TRP A 181 19.81 -32.30 -1.09
CA TRP A 181 19.10 -33.50 -0.65
C TRP A 181 18.48 -34.27 -1.82
N THR A 182 17.92 -33.60 -2.82
CA THR A 182 17.42 -34.29 -4.03
C THR A 182 18.54 -34.86 -4.89
N ASN A 183 19.72 -34.21 -4.93
CA ASN A 183 20.90 -34.74 -5.62
C ASN A 183 21.44 -35.97 -4.90
N ASP A 184 21.54 -35.92 -3.58
CA ASP A 184 22.02 -37.02 -2.76
C ASP A 184 21.09 -38.25 -2.88
N ALA A 185 19.77 -38.02 -2.97
CA ALA A 185 18.76 -39.06 -3.12
C ALA A 185 18.66 -39.67 -4.53
N LEU A 186 18.76 -38.88 -5.61
CA LEU A 186 18.46 -39.32 -6.99
C LEU A 186 19.60 -39.13 -8.00
N GLY A 187 20.63 -38.38 -7.64
CA GLY A 187 21.74 -37.98 -8.50
C GLY A 187 21.61 -36.57 -9.06
N SER A 188 22.76 -35.97 -9.43
CA SER A 188 22.87 -34.56 -9.82
C SER A 188 22.45 -34.24 -11.27
N THR A 189 22.21 -35.25 -12.10
CA THR A 189 22.14 -35.11 -13.56
C THR A 189 20.96 -34.25 -14.05
N PHE A 190 19.77 -34.40 -13.45
CA PHE A 190 18.54 -33.77 -13.95
C PHE A 190 17.89 -32.76 -13.00
N ASN A 191 18.25 -32.76 -11.71
CA ASN A 191 17.56 -31.93 -10.70
C ASN A 191 17.66 -30.42 -10.97
N TRP A 192 18.78 -29.95 -11.54
CA TRP A 192 18.95 -28.54 -11.90
C TRP A 192 17.88 -28.06 -12.90
N ILE A 193 17.33 -28.94 -13.75
CA ILE A 193 16.27 -28.60 -14.73
C ILE A 193 14.97 -28.22 -14.03
N TYR A 194 14.72 -28.74 -12.83
CA TYR A 194 13.56 -28.36 -12.02
C TYR A 194 13.86 -27.11 -11.17
N PHE A 195 14.96 -27.13 -10.41
CA PHE A 195 15.26 -26.07 -9.44
C PHE A 195 15.69 -24.74 -10.08
N VAL A 196 16.43 -24.74 -11.20
CA VAL A 196 16.87 -23.48 -11.83
C VAL A 196 15.68 -22.68 -12.39
N PRO A 197 14.76 -23.26 -13.19
CA PRO A 197 13.55 -22.56 -13.60
C PRO A 197 12.64 -22.19 -12.43
N LEU A 198 12.55 -23.02 -11.39
CA LEU A 198 11.81 -22.70 -10.18
C LEU A 198 12.33 -21.42 -9.50
N ILE A 199 13.65 -21.24 -9.39
CA ILE A 199 14.22 -20.03 -8.79
C ILE A 199 14.09 -18.81 -9.72
N VAL A 200 14.36 -18.98 -11.02
CA VAL A 200 14.30 -17.88 -11.99
C VAL A 200 12.86 -17.39 -12.21
N LEU A 201 11.93 -18.30 -12.48
CA LEU A 201 10.52 -17.96 -12.72
C LEU A 201 9.73 -17.80 -11.41
N GLY A 202 10.07 -18.57 -10.39
CA GLY A 202 9.35 -18.56 -9.13
C GLY A 202 9.83 -17.48 -8.16
N SER A 203 11.07 -17.00 -8.21
CA SER A 203 11.53 -15.97 -7.26
C SER A 203 11.79 -14.62 -7.92
N PHE A 204 12.57 -14.57 -9.00
CA PHE A 204 12.90 -13.30 -9.64
C PHE A 204 11.68 -12.63 -10.28
N PHE A 205 10.90 -13.38 -11.08
CA PHE A 205 9.67 -12.86 -11.67
C PHE A 205 8.63 -12.46 -10.61
N MET A 206 8.54 -13.24 -9.54
CA MET A 206 7.65 -13.05 -8.42
C MET A 206 7.93 -11.77 -7.62
N LEU A 207 9.19 -11.53 -7.24
CA LEU A 207 9.60 -10.29 -6.60
C LEU A 207 9.33 -9.08 -7.50
N ASN A 208 9.67 -9.19 -8.79
CA ASN A 208 9.45 -8.11 -9.75
C ASN A 208 7.96 -7.78 -9.94
N LEU A 209 7.10 -8.80 -9.95
CA LEU A 209 5.65 -8.59 -10.11
C LEU A 209 5.06 -7.94 -8.85
N VAL A 210 5.45 -8.39 -7.66
CA VAL A 210 5.03 -7.75 -6.40
C VAL A 210 5.48 -6.29 -6.35
N LEU A 211 6.76 -6.01 -6.66
CA LEU A 211 7.30 -4.65 -6.71
C LEU A 211 6.59 -3.79 -7.77
N GLY A 212 6.31 -4.35 -8.94
CA GLY A 212 5.62 -3.67 -10.04
C GLY A 212 4.21 -3.22 -9.65
N VAL A 213 3.41 -4.11 -9.06
CA VAL A 213 2.04 -3.76 -8.67
C VAL A 213 2.01 -2.86 -7.44
N LEU A 214 2.89 -3.08 -6.47
CA LEU A 214 3.00 -2.21 -5.31
C LEU A 214 3.42 -0.79 -5.72
N SER A 215 4.33 -0.66 -6.68
CA SER A 215 4.68 0.61 -7.31
C SER A 215 3.48 1.24 -8.04
N GLY A 216 2.73 0.46 -8.83
CA GLY A 216 1.53 0.93 -9.51
C GLY A 216 0.43 1.42 -8.57
N GLU A 217 0.16 0.69 -7.49
CA GLU A 217 -0.84 1.09 -6.48
C GLU A 217 -0.36 2.27 -5.65
N PHE A 218 0.93 2.37 -5.31
CA PHE A 218 1.48 3.55 -4.66
C PHE A 218 1.44 4.78 -5.56
N ALA A 219 1.72 4.65 -6.85
CA ALA A 219 1.58 5.74 -7.81
C ALA A 219 0.12 6.22 -7.88
N LYS A 220 -0.83 5.30 -8.00
CA LYS A 220 -2.27 5.59 -8.04
C LYS A 220 -2.79 6.24 -6.76
N GLU A 221 -2.32 5.80 -5.59
CA GLU A 221 -2.73 6.41 -4.33
C GLU A 221 -2.07 7.79 -4.13
N ARG A 222 -0.81 7.95 -4.56
CA ARG A 222 -0.11 9.25 -4.56
C ARG A 222 -0.82 10.28 -5.43
N GLU A 223 -1.23 9.90 -6.64
CA GLU A 223 -2.00 10.76 -7.56
C GLU A 223 -3.34 11.21 -6.94
N LYS A 224 -4.08 10.31 -6.29
CA LYS A 224 -5.33 10.68 -5.60
C LYS A 224 -5.10 11.68 -4.46
N VAL A 225 -3.99 11.55 -3.73
CA VAL A 225 -3.64 12.47 -2.65
C VAL A 225 -3.28 13.85 -3.22
N GLU A 226 -2.51 13.89 -4.30
CA GLU A 226 -2.12 15.11 -5.00
C GLU A 226 -3.35 15.87 -5.54
N ASN A 227 -4.24 15.19 -6.29
CA ASN A 227 -5.48 15.78 -6.80
C ASN A 227 -6.38 16.35 -5.69
N ARG A 228 -6.46 15.67 -4.54
CA ARG A 228 -7.21 16.17 -3.37
C ARG A 228 -6.56 17.42 -2.78
N GLN A 229 -5.24 17.44 -2.68
CA GLN A 229 -4.51 18.61 -2.17
C GLN A 229 -4.69 19.81 -3.11
N GLU A 230 -4.59 19.60 -4.41
CA GLU A 230 -4.83 20.64 -5.42
C GLU A 230 -6.26 21.19 -5.35
N PHE A 231 -7.26 20.31 -5.27
CA PHE A 231 -8.66 20.72 -5.10
C PHE A 231 -8.86 21.56 -3.82
N LEU A 232 -8.27 21.16 -2.69
CA LEU A 232 -8.36 21.91 -1.44
C LEU A 232 -7.65 23.27 -1.52
N LYS A 233 -6.49 23.34 -2.19
CA LYS A 233 -5.76 24.59 -2.44
C LYS A 233 -6.60 25.54 -3.30
N LEU A 234 -7.17 25.06 -4.40
CA LEU A 234 -8.02 25.85 -5.30
C LEU A 234 -9.26 26.38 -4.57
N ARG A 235 -9.95 25.53 -3.81
CA ARG A 235 -11.13 25.93 -3.02
C ARG A 235 -10.77 26.99 -1.98
N ARG A 236 -9.62 26.88 -1.32
CA ARG A 236 -9.14 27.89 -0.36
C ARG A 236 -8.84 29.22 -1.04
N GLN A 237 -8.23 29.20 -2.23
CA GLN A 237 -8.00 30.41 -3.03
C GLN A 237 -9.30 31.08 -3.46
N GLN A 238 -10.28 30.32 -3.95
CA GLN A 238 -11.60 30.86 -4.33
C GLN A 238 -12.35 31.44 -3.12
N GLN A 239 -12.25 30.81 -1.95
CA GLN A 239 -12.86 31.32 -0.72
C GLN A 239 -12.23 32.65 -0.30
N LEU A 240 -10.90 32.71 -0.25
CA LEU A 240 -10.16 33.95 0.02
C LEU A 240 -10.50 35.04 -0.99
N GLU A 241 -10.69 34.69 -2.26
CA GLU A 241 -11.09 35.63 -3.29
C GLU A 241 -12.49 36.21 -3.06
N LYS A 242 -13.47 35.38 -2.68
CA LYS A 242 -14.83 35.85 -2.37
C LYS A 242 -14.83 36.74 -1.14
N GLU A 243 -14.14 36.34 -0.08
CA GLU A 243 -14.02 37.13 1.15
C GLU A 243 -13.34 38.47 0.88
N LEU A 244 -12.23 38.47 0.15
CA LEU A 244 -11.54 39.70 -0.24
C LEU A 244 -12.42 40.62 -1.10
N ASN A 245 -13.13 40.08 -2.10
CA ASN A 245 -14.06 40.85 -2.93
C ASN A 245 -15.20 41.45 -2.10
N GLY A 246 -15.70 40.70 -1.10
CA GLY A 246 -16.66 41.20 -0.13
C GLY A 246 -16.10 42.38 0.67
N TYR A 247 -14.93 42.22 1.31
CA TYR A 247 -14.29 43.31 2.06
C TYR A 247 -14.07 44.56 1.21
N VAL A 248 -13.61 44.39 -0.03
CA VAL A 248 -13.44 45.49 -0.99
C VAL A 248 -14.76 46.21 -1.25
N GLU A 249 -15.86 45.48 -1.44
CA GLU A 249 -17.17 46.08 -1.65
C GLU A 249 -17.65 46.87 -0.44
N TRP A 250 -17.46 46.33 0.77
CA TRP A 250 -17.76 47.04 2.02
C TRP A 250 -16.93 48.32 2.15
N ILE A 251 -15.63 48.28 1.86
CA ILE A 251 -14.75 49.47 1.87
C ILE A 251 -15.24 50.51 0.86
N CYS A 252 -15.50 50.09 -0.38
CA CYS A 252 -15.98 51.00 -1.43
C CYS A 252 -17.32 51.65 -1.07
N LYS A 253 -18.21 50.90 -0.41
CA LYS A 253 -19.51 51.42 0.03
C LYS A 253 -19.35 52.39 1.20
N ALA A 254 -18.49 52.08 2.16
CA ALA A 254 -18.16 52.99 3.25
C ALA A 254 -17.57 54.31 2.72
N GLU A 255 -16.62 54.25 1.77
CA GLU A 255 -16.08 55.46 1.12
C GLU A 255 -17.17 56.30 0.43
N GLU A 256 -18.12 55.66 -0.27
CA GLU A 256 -19.24 56.37 -0.90
C GLU A 256 -20.12 57.10 0.11
N VAL A 257 -20.40 56.47 1.25
CA VAL A 257 -21.23 57.07 2.32
C VAL A 257 -20.50 58.25 2.96
N ILE A 258 -19.20 58.10 3.28
CA ILE A 258 -18.36 59.18 3.82
C ILE A 258 -18.35 60.37 2.85
N LEU A 259 -18.17 60.13 1.55
CA LEU A 259 -18.19 61.20 0.55
C LEU A 259 -19.56 61.90 0.43
N ALA A 260 -20.66 61.20 0.68
CA ALA A 260 -22.01 61.75 0.62
C ALA A 260 -22.42 62.53 1.89
N GLU A 261 -21.76 62.28 3.02
CA GLU A 261 -22.07 62.93 4.30
C GLU A 261 -21.64 64.40 4.31
N GLU A 262 -22.56 65.34 4.58
CA GLU A 262 -22.34 66.80 4.51
C GLU A 262 -21.32 67.33 5.53
N ARG A 263 -20.98 66.56 6.57
CA ARG A 263 -20.05 66.97 7.64
C ARG A 263 -18.57 66.71 7.36
N THR A 264 -18.22 65.99 6.30
CA THR A 264 -16.81 65.74 5.97
C THR A 264 -16.14 67.01 5.45
N THR A 265 -14.93 67.31 5.93
CA THR A 265 -14.16 68.48 5.49
C THR A 265 -13.79 68.35 4.00
N GLU A 266 -13.68 69.47 3.28
CA GLU A 266 -13.32 69.43 1.85
C GLU A 266 -11.95 68.77 1.62
N GLU A 267 -11.03 68.91 2.57
CA GLU A 267 -9.70 68.29 2.53
C GLU A 267 -9.77 66.76 2.57
N GLU A 268 -10.60 66.17 3.46
CA GLU A 268 -10.79 64.72 3.54
C GLU A 268 -11.43 64.15 2.27
N ARG A 269 -12.42 64.85 1.70
CA ARG A 269 -13.03 64.47 0.41
C ARG A 269 -12.02 64.50 -0.74
N LEU A 270 -11.16 65.53 -0.77
CA LEU A 270 -10.12 65.66 -1.77
C LEU A 270 -9.09 64.53 -1.66
N HIS A 271 -8.67 64.18 -0.44
CA HIS A 271 -7.73 63.08 -0.17
C HIS A 271 -8.27 61.72 -0.62
N ILE A 272 -9.56 61.43 -0.37
CA ILE A 272 -10.20 60.18 -0.82
C ILE A 272 -10.29 60.14 -2.36
N MET A 273 -10.67 61.25 -3.00
CA MET A 273 -10.71 61.33 -4.47
C MET A 273 -9.32 61.22 -5.11
N GLU A 274 -8.30 61.83 -4.50
CA GLU A 274 -6.92 61.76 -5.00
C GLU A 274 -6.35 60.34 -4.83
N ALA A 275 -6.64 59.67 -3.71
CA ALA A 275 -6.32 58.27 -3.50
C ALA A 275 -6.95 57.38 -4.61
N ARG A 276 -8.23 57.59 -4.94
CA ARG A 276 -8.91 56.91 -6.07
C ARG A 276 -8.24 57.20 -7.42
N ARG A 277 -7.77 58.43 -7.65
CA ARG A 277 -7.10 58.85 -8.89
C ARG A 277 -5.74 58.17 -9.04
N ARG A 278 -4.93 58.16 -7.97
CA ARG A 278 -3.62 57.48 -7.90
C ARG A 278 -3.77 55.97 -8.06
N ALA A 279 -4.78 55.39 -7.43
CA ALA A 279 -5.20 54.00 -7.56
C ALA A 279 -5.57 53.62 -9.01
N ALA A 280 -6.41 54.42 -9.67
CA ALA A 280 -6.80 54.21 -11.07
C ALA A 280 -5.61 54.37 -12.04
N ALA A 281 -4.69 55.30 -11.77
CA ALA A 281 -3.46 55.48 -12.55
C ALA A 281 -2.51 54.27 -12.40
N LYS A 282 -2.33 53.75 -11.18
CA LYS A 282 -1.58 52.49 -10.94
C LYS A 282 -2.20 51.31 -11.69
N ARG A 283 -3.53 51.18 -11.70
CA ARG A 283 -4.24 50.13 -12.46
C ARG A 283 -3.99 50.21 -13.96
N LYS A 284 -4.04 51.41 -14.56
CA LYS A 284 -3.74 51.59 -16.00
C LYS A 284 -2.30 51.21 -16.32
N LYS A 285 -1.34 51.62 -15.48
CA LYS A 285 0.07 51.20 -15.61
C LYS A 285 0.23 49.68 -15.53
N LEU A 286 -0.46 49.03 -14.59
CA LEU A 286 -0.39 47.57 -14.43
C LEU A 286 -0.96 46.80 -15.63
N LYS A 287 -2.09 47.26 -16.20
CA LYS A 287 -2.67 46.63 -17.40
C LYS A 287 -1.74 46.69 -18.60
N ASN A 288 -1.03 47.81 -18.78
CA ASN A 288 -0.06 47.96 -19.86
C ASN A 288 1.19 47.08 -19.65
N LEU A 289 1.57 46.80 -18.40
CA LEU A 289 2.72 45.95 -18.07
C LEU A 289 2.44 44.44 -18.18
N GLY A 290 1.18 44.01 -17.94
CA GLY A 290 0.78 42.61 -18.09
C GLY A 290 0.61 42.17 -19.55
N LYS A 291 0.35 43.11 -20.47
CA LYS A 291 0.15 42.83 -21.90
C LYS A 291 1.46 42.55 -22.66
N SER A 292 2.62 42.82 -22.05
CA SER A 292 3.94 42.59 -22.65
C SER A 292 4.64 41.30 -22.18
N LYS A 293 4.00 40.47 -21.34
CA LYS A 293 4.68 39.30 -20.71
C LYS A 293 3.90 37.97 -20.68
N SER A 294 2.86 37.77 -21.49
CA SER A 294 2.15 36.47 -21.53
C SER A 294 1.87 36.02 -22.96
N THR A 295 2.74 35.17 -23.50
CA THR A 295 2.36 34.15 -24.46
C THR A 295 1.87 32.96 -23.64
N ASP A 296 0.56 32.86 -23.42
CA ASP A 296 -0.20 31.61 -23.35
C ASP A 296 -1.62 31.89 -22.83
N THR A 297 -2.58 31.26 -23.52
CA THR A 297 -4.04 31.21 -23.29
C THR A 297 -4.81 32.52 -23.51
N GLU A 298 -5.33 32.64 -24.72
CA GLU A 298 -6.48 33.50 -25.07
C GLU A 298 -7.75 32.87 -24.49
N GLU A 299 -8.31 33.50 -23.45
CA GLU A 299 -9.74 33.43 -23.17
C GLU A 299 -10.30 34.83 -23.41
N ASP A 300 -11.05 34.97 -24.50
CA ASP A 300 -11.82 36.15 -24.86
C ASP A 300 -12.88 36.44 -23.78
N ASP A 301 -12.69 37.52 -23.03
CA ASP A 301 -13.78 38.20 -22.32
C ASP A 301 -14.28 39.33 -23.24
N PRO A 302 -15.60 39.42 -23.53
CA PRO A 302 -16.12 40.37 -24.50
C PRO A 302 -15.90 41.82 -24.04
N ASP A 303 -15.20 42.57 -24.89
CA ASP A 303 -15.00 44.01 -24.78
C ASP A 303 -16.34 44.75 -24.88
N ASP A 304 -16.72 45.49 -23.84
CA ASP A 304 -17.65 46.62 -23.95
C ASP A 304 -16.87 47.80 -24.56
N ASP A 305 -16.86 47.84 -25.89
CA ASP A 305 -16.52 49.02 -26.67
C ASP A 305 -17.53 50.15 -26.39
N CYS A 306 -17.03 51.35 -26.14
CA CYS A 306 -17.84 52.57 -26.16
C CYS A 306 -16.98 53.69 -26.70
N GLY A 307 -17.05 53.81 -28.04
CA GLY A 307 -17.04 55.02 -28.86
C GLY A 307 -16.89 56.37 -28.16
N ASP A 308 -15.96 57.12 -28.72
CA ASP A 308 -15.87 58.57 -28.65
C ASP A 308 -17.17 59.21 -29.19
N ASP A 309 -17.87 59.97 -28.34
CA ASP A 309 -18.86 60.94 -28.80
C ASP A 309 -18.97 62.09 -27.79
N GLY A 310 -19.00 63.31 -28.34
CA GLY A 310 -18.90 64.57 -27.63
C GLY A 310 -20.13 64.97 -26.80
N TYR A 311 -19.84 65.80 -25.80
CA TYR A 311 -20.68 66.80 -25.11
C TYR A 311 -22.11 66.43 -24.61
N LEU A 312 -22.31 66.74 -23.32
CA LEU A 312 -23.57 66.97 -22.57
C LEU A 312 -24.44 65.75 -22.19
N LYS A 313 -24.23 65.21 -20.99
CA LYS A 313 -25.14 65.36 -19.82
C LYS A 313 -24.74 64.43 -18.68
N ALA A 314 -24.93 64.92 -17.45
CA ALA A 314 -24.71 64.21 -16.22
C ALA A 314 -25.56 62.91 -16.11
N LYS A 315 -24.88 61.78 -15.83
CA LYS A 315 -25.45 60.67 -15.08
C LYS A 315 -24.33 59.92 -14.36
N VAL A 316 -24.45 59.86 -13.04
CA VAL A 316 -23.58 59.12 -12.13
C VAL A 316 -23.60 57.64 -12.51
N LYS A 317 -22.51 57.16 -13.11
CA LYS A 317 -22.18 55.74 -13.27
C LYS A 317 -20.78 55.51 -12.69
N THR A 318 -20.68 55.42 -11.36
CA THR A 318 -19.43 55.12 -10.63
C THR A 318 -19.46 53.77 -9.92
N GLN A 319 -20.41 52.90 -10.25
CA GLN A 319 -20.67 51.65 -9.51
C GLN A 319 -19.61 50.55 -9.72
N GLY A 320 -18.65 50.72 -10.64
CA GLY A 320 -17.66 49.67 -11.00
C GLY A 320 -16.18 50.02 -10.78
N LYS A 321 -15.82 51.29 -10.54
CA LYS A 321 -14.40 51.73 -10.58
C LYS A 321 -13.59 51.35 -9.34
N CYS A 322 -14.22 51.31 -8.17
CA CYS A 322 -13.56 50.95 -6.91
C CYS A 322 -13.29 49.43 -6.82
N LYS A 323 -14.26 48.57 -7.21
CA LYS A 323 -14.07 47.11 -7.31
C LYS A 323 -12.94 46.70 -8.26
N GLY A 324 -12.79 47.40 -9.39
CA GLY A 324 -11.77 47.09 -10.39
C GLY A 324 -10.33 47.47 -9.99
N PHE A 325 -10.14 48.38 -9.03
CA PHE A 325 -8.83 48.77 -8.52
C PHE A 325 -8.24 47.70 -7.60
N TRP A 326 -8.99 47.29 -6.58
CA TRP A 326 -8.54 46.30 -5.61
C TRP A 326 -8.31 44.89 -6.22
N ARG A 327 -9.07 44.52 -7.26
CA ARG A 327 -8.81 43.27 -8.03
C ARG A 327 -7.47 43.26 -8.76
N ALA A 328 -6.96 44.41 -9.21
CA ALA A 328 -5.70 44.50 -9.95
C ALA A 328 -4.47 44.49 -9.02
N GLU A 329 -4.59 45.03 -7.81
CA GLU A 329 -3.55 44.97 -6.78
C GLU A 329 -3.25 43.52 -6.33
N LYS A 330 -4.27 42.65 -6.36
CA LYS A 330 -4.17 41.22 -6.03
C LYS A 330 -3.24 40.42 -6.95
N ARG A 331 -3.25 40.68 -8.28
CA ARG A 331 -2.46 39.91 -9.27
C ARG A 331 -0.94 40.04 -9.08
N PHE A 332 -0.46 41.07 -8.40
CA PHE A 332 0.97 41.33 -8.21
C PHE A 332 1.52 40.93 -6.84
N ARG A 333 0.68 40.54 -5.87
CA ARG A 333 1.11 40.19 -4.51
C ARG A 333 1.21 38.69 -4.23
N PHE A 334 0.70 37.84 -5.13
CA PHE A 334 0.60 36.39 -4.94
C PHE A 334 1.03 35.56 -6.16
N TRP A 335 1.82 36.14 -7.08
CA TRP A 335 2.58 35.42 -8.10
C TRP A 335 4.06 35.72 -7.94
#